data_AF-A0A8H5R4I5-F1
#
_entry.id   AF-A0A8H5R4I5-F1
#
_cell.length_a   1.000
_cell.length_b   1.000
_cell.length_c   1.000
_cell.angle_alpha   90.00
_cell.angle_beta   90.00
_cell.angle_gamma   90.00
#
_symmetry.space_group_name_H-M   'P 1'
#
loop_
_entity.id
_entity.type
_entity.pdbx_description
1 polymer ?
#
loop_
_entity_poly.entity_id
_entity_poly.type
_entity_poly.pdbx_seq_one_letter_code
_entity_poly.pdbx_strand_id
1 'polypeptide(L)'
;MPPPVLHVIYAGRGDAMVLECDDSSTPNKRNFILVDGGPRKYDYLGDNAPYHRYLMSACRQIMGQNNRFAGIIFSHPHEDHYGGYLHAIAGSQDIYSNNVFVPTPESDTDTANASIHTACIDAGLSKAILHPENDEHKFLIYPVKAISPSRPAITWYYKDTDRLRGNEFEHNKGLTENQRSILMYTVTPNSFNGMGTFFTGDNDADKISRCMESEFPVKANRKFAIYKIQYHGALKDSMKHFHKPSFSKDIEYISFMYLLLKIRLRNAYLPFDEAIQRIAFHATKRLYTEILPESTRKKYLEEVESVVNYIKSELLSNVVRTDAH
;
A
#
# COMPACT_ATOMS: atom_id res chain seq x y z
N MET A 1 -6.13 20.17 16.56
CA MET A 1 -7.21 19.44 15.88
C MET A 1 -7.35 18.07 16.53
N PRO A 2 -8.58 17.58 16.70
CA PRO A 2 -8.84 16.21 17.15
C PRO A 2 -8.34 15.20 16.10
N PRO A 3 -8.17 13.93 16.50
CA PRO A 3 -7.87 12.85 15.56
C PRO A 3 -8.97 12.72 14.49
N PRO A 4 -8.62 12.41 13.23
CA PRO A 4 -9.60 12.10 12.20
C PRO A 4 -10.52 10.92 12.59
N VAL A 5 -11.79 11.00 12.22
CA VAL A 5 -12.79 9.95 12.40
C VAL A 5 -12.93 9.18 11.09
N LEU A 6 -12.85 7.85 11.16
CA LEU A 6 -13.05 6.97 10.02
C LEU A 6 -14.47 6.39 10.05
N HIS A 7 -15.26 6.71 9.04
CA HIS A 7 -16.58 6.13 8.81
C HIS A 7 -16.44 5.02 7.77
N VAL A 8 -16.72 3.78 8.16
CA VAL A 8 -16.67 2.62 7.25
C VAL A 8 -18.06 2.38 6.67
N ILE A 9 -18.18 2.43 5.35
CA ILE A 9 -19.43 2.17 4.63
C ILE A 9 -19.38 0.73 4.14
N TYR A 10 -20.33 -0.08 4.60
CA TYR A 10 -20.33 -1.50 4.25
C TYR A 10 -20.64 -1.71 2.76
N ALA A 11 -19.64 -2.18 2.01
CA ALA A 11 -19.71 -2.38 0.57
C ALA A 11 -20.01 -3.83 0.15
N GLY A 12 -19.88 -4.80 1.06
CA GLY A 12 -19.93 -6.24 0.79
C GLY A 12 -18.70 -6.78 0.07
N ARG A 13 -18.35 -6.15 -1.06
CA ARG A 13 -17.13 -6.37 -1.84
C ARG A 13 -16.39 -5.03 -2.00
N GLY A 14 -15.07 -5.09 -2.09
CA GLY A 14 -14.22 -3.89 -2.13
C GLY A 14 -14.43 -3.03 -0.89
N ASP A 15 -14.20 -1.73 -1.03
CA ASP A 15 -14.11 -0.85 0.13
C ASP A 15 -14.70 0.54 -0.13
N ALA A 16 -15.25 1.15 0.91
CA ALA A 16 -15.76 2.50 0.87
C ALA A 16 -15.67 3.14 2.27
N MET A 17 -15.03 4.30 2.36
CA MET A 17 -14.81 4.98 3.62
C MET A 17 -14.93 6.50 3.47
N VAL A 18 -15.39 7.16 4.53
CA VAL A 18 -15.31 8.61 4.65
C VAL A 18 -14.42 8.94 5.82
N LEU A 19 -13.37 9.71 5.55
CA LEU A 19 -12.55 10.33 6.57
C LEU A 19 -13.11 11.71 6.90
N GLU A 20 -13.46 11.91 8.17
CA GLU A 20 -13.87 13.20 8.72
C GLU A 20 -12.72 13.79 9.54
N CYS A 21 -12.33 15.01 9.22
CA CYS A 21 -11.25 15.73 9.92
C CYS A 21 -11.54 17.23 9.97
N ASP A 22 -10.90 17.96 10.88
CA ASP A 22 -10.96 19.41 10.87
C ASP A 22 -10.24 19.96 9.62
N ASP A 23 -10.78 21.05 9.07
CA ASP A 23 -10.14 21.83 8.02
C ASP A 23 -8.91 22.55 8.61
N SER A 24 -7.72 22.23 8.08
CA SER A 24 -6.47 22.84 8.54
C SER A 24 -6.42 24.35 8.35
N SER A 25 -7.17 24.86 7.37
CA SER A 25 -7.23 26.29 7.04
C SER A 25 -8.31 27.04 7.82
N THR A 26 -9.35 26.33 8.29
CA THR A 26 -10.54 26.94 8.88
C THR A 26 -10.93 26.20 10.16
N PRO A 27 -10.45 26.65 11.34
CA PRO A 27 -10.79 26.02 12.62
C PRO A 27 -12.31 25.87 12.80
N ASN A 28 -12.75 24.69 13.24
CA ASN A 28 -14.17 24.28 13.42
C ASN A 28 -14.97 23.96 12.14
N LYS A 29 -14.39 24.11 10.95
CA LYS A 29 -15.00 23.56 9.72
C LYS A 29 -14.56 22.11 9.55
N ARG A 30 -15.52 21.23 9.26
CA ARG A 30 -15.23 19.82 8.96
C ARG A 30 -14.90 19.65 7.49
N ASN A 31 -13.86 18.88 7.21
CA ASN A 31 -13.51 18.39 5.89
C ASN A 31 -13.77 16.89 5.81
N PHE A 32 -14.24 16.47 4.64
CA PHE A 32 -14.55 15.08 4.36
C PHE A 32 -13.73 14.61 3.16
N ILE A 33 -13.12 13.44 3.27
CA ILE A 33 -12.35 12.81 2.21
C ILE A 33 -12.97 11.42 1.96
N LEU A 34 -13.31 11.13 0.71
CA LEU A 34 -13.75 9.79 0.31
C LEU A 34 -12.50 8.95 0.06
N VAL A 35 -12.38 7.81 0.74
CA VAL A 35 -11.33 6.81 0.47
C VAL A 35 -12.04 5.56 -0.03
N ASP A 36 -11.90 5.31 -1.33
CA ASP A 36 -12.70 4.35 -2.09
C ASP A 36 -14.22 4.59 -2.05
N GLY A 37 -14.90 4.19 -3.11
CA GLY A 37 -16.32 4.37 -3.35
C GLY A 37 -17.10 3.07 -3.48
N GLY A 38 -16.49 1.92 -3.18
CA GLY A 38 -17.12 0.61 -3.28
C GLY A 38 -17.48 0.19 -4.71
N PRO A 39 -18.17 -0.94 -4.88
CA PRO A 39 -18.54 -1.50 -6.18
C PRO A 39 -19.73 -0.76 -6.76
N ARG A 40 -19.93 -0.84 -8.08
CA ARG A 40 -21.13 -0.31 -8.72
C ARG A 40 -22.41 -0.95 -8.18
N LYS A 41 -22.36 -2.26 -7.92
CA LYS A 41 -23.50 -3.09 -7.52
C LYS A 41 -23.15 -3.90 -6.27
N TYR A 42 -24.17 -4.11 -5.45
CA TYR A 42 -24.13 -5.01 -4.32
C TYR A 42 -24.83 -6.31 -4.75
N ASP A 43 -24.11 -7.43 -4.78
CA ASP A 43 -24.69 -8.76 -4.99
C ASP A 43 -25.09 -9.33 -3.63
N TYR A 44 -26.40 -9.39 -3.37
CA TYR A 44 -26.96 -10.05 -2.20
C TYR A 44 -27.99 -11.07 -2.66
N LEU A 45 -27.66 -12.35 -2.45
CA LEU A 45 -28.55 -13.49 -2.75
C LEU A 45 -29.07 -13.53 -4.20
N GLY A 46 -28.31 -13.01 -5.17
CA GLY A 46 -28.66 -13.02 -6.60
C GLY A 46 -29.38 -11.76 -7.09
N ASP A 47 -29.79 -10.86 -6.19
CA ASP A 47 -30.36 -9.57 -6.57
C ASP A 47 -29.29 -8.48 -6.62
N ASN A 48 -29.19 -7.85 -7.79
CA ASN A 48 -28.24 -6.77 -8.08
C ASN A 48 -28.80 -5.43 -7.57
N ALA A 49 -28.46 -5.03 -6.34
CA ALA A 49 -28.87 -3.73 -5.79
C ALA A 49 -27.89 -2.61 -6.20
N PRO A 50 -28.37 -1.40 -6.55
CA PRO A 50 -27.52 -0.28 -6.94
C PRO A 50 -26.77 0.31 -5.74
N TYR A 51 -25.54 -0.17 -5.48
CA TYR A 51 -24.73 0.24 -4.33
C TYR A 51 -24.51 1.76 -4.25
N HIS A 52 -24.33 2.43 -5.39
CA HIS A 52 -24.16 3.89 -5.44
C HIS A 52 -25.25 4.68 -4.70
N ARG A 53 -26.50 4.16 -4.64
CA ARG A 53 -27.58 4.81 -3.88
C ARG A 53 -27.37 4.71 -2.37
N TYR A 54 -26.89 3.55 -1.91
CA TYR A 54 -26.52 3.35 -0.51
C TYR A 54 -25.31 4.21 -0.14
N LEU A 55 -24.27 4.24 -0.98
CA LEU A 55 -23.12 5.14 -0.83
C LEU A 55 -23.56 6.61 -0.68
N MET A 56 -24.41 7.10 -1.60
CA MET A 56 -24.96 8.45 -1.51
C MET A 56 -25.75 8.72 -0.24
N SER A 57 -26.60 7.78 0.18
CA SER A 57 -27.35 7.91 1.43
C SER A 57 -26.42 8.00 2.64
N ALA A 58 -25.42 7.13 2.71
CA ALA A 58 -24.45 7.10 3.79
C ALA A 58 -23.61 8.40 3.82
N CYS A 59 -23.08 8.84 2.68
CA CYS A 59 -22.33 10.09 2.57
C CYS A 59 -23.16 11.29 3.02
N ARG A 60 -24.43 11.41 2.61
CA ARG A 60 -25.32 12.49 3.07
C ARG A 60 -25.61 12.44 4.56
N GLN A 61 -25.68 11.24 5.16
CA GLN A 61 -25.88 11.08 6.60
C GLN A 61 -24.63 11.47 7.40
N ILE A 62 -23.45 11.11 6.92
CA ILE A 62 -22.15 11.42 7.56
C ILE A 62 -21.84 12.91 7.42
N MET A 63 -21.94 13.44 6.20
CA MET A 63 -21.50 14.79 5.87
C MET A 63 -22.59 15.82 6.12
N GLY A 64 -23.87 15.44 6.14
CA GLY A 64 -24.99 16.37 6.03
C GLY A 64 -25.26 16.83 4.59
N GLN A 65 -26.30 17.64 4.41
CA GLN A 65 -26.68 18.17 3.09
C GLN A 65 -25.75 19.33 2.68
N ASN A 66 -25.44 19.43 1.38
CA ASN A 66 -24.64 20.49 0.75
C ASN A 66 -23.13 20.52 1.08
N ASN A 67 -22.62 19.59 1.88
CA ASN A 67 -21.18 19.43 2.06
C ASN A 67 -20.55 18.71 0.86
N ARG A 68 -19.31 19.06 0.54
CA ARG A 68 -18.54 18.48 -0.57
C ARG A 68 -17.30 17.78 -0.05
N PHE A 69 -16.82 16.80 -0.80
CA PHE A 69 -15.56 16.16 -0.48
C PHE A 69 -14.39 17.09 -0.81
N ALA A 70 -13.48 17.27 0.14
CA ALA A 70 -12.23 18.00 -0.05
C ALA A 70 -11.33 17.25 -1.05
N GLY A 71 -11.38 15.92 -1.02
CA GLY A 71 -10.69 15.04 -1.95
C GLY A 71 -11.32 13.65 -2.00
N ILE A 72 -11.04 12.94 -3.08
CA ILE A 72 -11.37 11.53 -3.28
C ILE A 72 -10.07 10.79 -3.57
N ILE A 73 -9.86 9.66 -2.89
CA ILE A 73 -8.66 8.83 -3.07
C ILE A 73 -9.12 7.42 -3.40
N PHE A 74 -8.74 6.92 -4.57
CA PHE A 74 -8.85 5.50 -4.89
C PHE A 74 -7.57 4.80 -4.50
N SER A 75 -7.66 3.88 -3.54
CA SER A 75 -6.52 3.14 -3.02
C SER A 75 -6.02 2.11 -4.03
N HIS A 76 -6.89 1.61 -4.91
CA HIS A 76 -6.65 0.51 -5.86
C HIS A 76 -7.41 0.73 -7.18
N PRO A 77 -6.88 0.32 -8.34
CA PRO A 77 -7.55 0.46 -9.64
C PRO A 77 -8.66 -0.58 -9.92
N HIS A 78 -9.18 -1.29 -8.92
CA HIS A 78 -10.26 -2.26 -9.16
C HIS A 78 -11.64 -1.58 -9.09
N GLU A 79 -12.58 -2.07 -9.89
CA GLU A 79 -13.94 -1.51 -9.96
C GLU A 79 -14.68 -1.55 -8.63
N ASP A 80 -14.40 -2.51 -7.75
CA ASP A 80 -14.98 -2.57 -6.42
C ASP A 80 -14.47 -1.51 -5.45
N HIS A 81 -13.53 -0.66 -5.87
CA HIS A 81 -13.05 0.50 -5.12
C HIS A 81 -13.53 1.84 -5.70
N TYR A 82 -14.00 1.90 -6.94
CA TYR A 82 -14.42 3.17 -7.56
C TYR A 82 -15.81 3.13 -8.21
N GLY A 83 -16.37 1.95 -8.45
CA GLY A 83 -17.57 1.77 -9.26
C GLY A 83 -18.80 2.45 -8.66
N GLY A 84 -18.95 2.40 -7.34
CA GLY A 84 -20.02 3.10 -6.64
C GLY A 84 -19.90 4.61 -6.77
N TYR A 85 -18.68 5.14 -6.73
CA TYR A 85 -18.40 6.56 -6.97
C TYR A 85 -18.72 6.99 -8.40
N LEU A 86 -18.24 6.26 -9.42
CA LEU A 86 -18.46 6.63 -10.83
C LEU A 86 -19.95 6.68 -11.18
N HIS A 87 -20.75 5.79 -10.59
CA HIS A 87 -22.19 5.82 -10.76
C HIS A 87 -22.88 6.93 -9.96
N ALA A 88 -22.36 7.28 -8.78
CA ALA A 88 -22.90 8.38 -7.99
C ALA A 88 -22.67 9.74 -8.65
N ILE A 89 -21.47 10.01 -9.18
CA ILE A 89 -21.15 11.30 -9.81
C ILE A 89 -21.93 11.53 -11.12
N ALA A 90 -22.19 10.47 -11.90
CA ALA A 90 -23.02 10.56 -13.10
C ALA A 90 -24.49 10.90 -12.78
N GLY A 91 -24.96 10.58 -11.57
CA GLY A 91 -26.35 10.78 -11.13
C GLY A 91 -26.58 11.95 -10.18
N SER A 92 -25.54 12.53 -9.58
CA SER A 92 -25.64 13.62 -8.61
C SER A 92 -24.31 14.35 -8.39
N GLN A 93 -24.36 15.66 -8.11
CA GLN A 93 -23.19 16.46 -7.71
C GLN A 93 -22.79 16.30 -6.24
N ASP A 94 -23.53 15.52 -5.44
CA ASP A 94 -23.29 15.43 -3.99
C ASP A 94 -22.00 14.68 -3.62
N ILE A 95 -21.55 13.77 -4.49
CA ILE A 95 -20.28 13.04 -4.32
C ILE A 95 -19.31 13.52 -5.39
N TYR A 96 -18.96 14.80 -5.32
CA TYR A 96 -17.99 15.43 -6.21
C TYR A 96 -16.87 16.07 -5.41
N SER A 97 -15.66 16.06 -5.98
CA SER A 97 -14.51 16.80 -5.47
C SER A 97 -13.71 17.40 -6.62
N ASN A 98 -13.08 18.54 -6.34
CA ASN A 98 -12.05 19.13 -7.21
C ASN A 98 -10.69 18.43 -7.09
N ASN A 99 -10.56 17.38 -6.27
CA ASN A 99 -9.33 16.61 -6.14
C ASN A 99 -9.64 15.11 -6.14
N VAL A 100 -9.09 14.38 -7.12
CA VAL A 100 -9.18 12.91 -7.19
C VAL A 100 -7.77 12.34 -7.34
N PHE A 101 -7.42 11.36 -6.51
CA PHE A 101 -6.10 10.71 -6.51
C PHE A 101 -6.24 9.24 -6.86
N VAL A 102 -5.41 8.76 -7.79
CA VAL A 102 -5.49 7.40 -8.34
C VAL A 102 -4.07 6.86 -8.56
N PRO A 103 -3.74 5.61 -8.20
CA PRO A 103 -2.48 5.01 -8.61
C PRO A 103 -2.40 4.96 -10.13
N THR A 104 -1.24 5.27 -10.72
CA THR A 104 -1.05 5.21 -12.18
C THR A 104 -1.15 3.79 -12.73
N PRO A 105 -1.50 3.62 -14.03
CA PRO A 105 -1.50 2.31 -14.68
C PRO A 105 -0.08 1.72 -14.76
N GLU A 106 0.00 0.43 -15.04
CA GLU A 106 1.28 -0.28 -15.22
C GLU A 106 2.03 0.18 -16.49
N SER A 107 1.29 0.61 -17.51
CA SER A 107 1.81 1.08 -18.79
C SER A 107 0.80 1.96 -19.52
N ASP A 108 1.18 2.54 -20.66
CA ASP A 108 0.28 3.31 -21.53
C ASP A 108 -0.84 2.46 -22.16
N THR A 109 -0.65 1.15 -22.29
CA THR A 109 -1.65 0.24 -22.88
C THR A 109 -2.60 -0.36 -21.83
N ASP A 110 -2.35 -0.11 -20.55
CA ASP A 110 -3.18 -0.62 -19.46
C ASP A 110 -4.41 0.28 -19.23
N THR A 111 -5.59 -0.33 -19.31
CA THR A 111 -6.88 0.35 -19.27
C THR A 111 -7.57 0.29 -17.91
N ALA A 112 -6.94 -0.25 -16.84
CA ALA A 112 -7.58 -0.42 -15.54
C ALA A 112 -8.19 0.89 -14.99
N ASN A 113 -7.54 2.03 -15.27
CA ASN A 113 -7.98 3.36 -14.85
C ASN A 113 -8.84 4.11 -15.88
N ALA A 114 -9.13 3.53 -17.05
CA ALA A 114 -9.78 4.24 -18.15
C ALA A 114 -11.13 4.85 -17.73
N SER A 115 -11.95 4.09 -17.00
CA SER A 115 -13.25 4.56 -16.52
C SER A 115 -13.14 5.76 -15.57
N ILE A 116 -12.16 5.75 -14.66
CA ILE A 116 -11.92 6.87 -13.74
C ILE A 116 -11.41 8.08 -14.51
N HIS A 117 -10.49 7.86 -15.45
CA HIS A 117 -9.95 8.91 -16.30
C HIS A 117 -11.06 9.62 -17.07
N THR A 118 -11.89 8.88 -17.81
CA THR A 118 -13.01 9.44 -18.57
C THR A 118 -13.96 10.23 -17.67
N ALA A 119 -14.38 9.68 -16.53
CA ALA A 119 -15.28 10.39 -15.62
C ALA A 119 -14.68 11.68 -15.06
N CYS A 120 -13.38 11.72 -14.76
CA CYS A 120 -12.71 12.92 -14.28
C CYS A 120 -12.62 13.99 -15.39
N ILE A 121 -12.32 13.60 -16.63
CA ILE A 121 -12.26 14.53 -17.77
C ILE A 121 -13.65 15.07 -18.11
N ASP A 122 -14.68 14.21 -18.13
CA ASP A 122 -16.07 14.62 -18.39
C ASP A 122 -16.60 15.58 -17.31
N ALA A 123 -16.10 15.45 -16.08
CA ALA A 123 -16.36 16.39 -14.98
C ALA A 123 -15.56 17.71 -15.08
N GLY A 124 -14.73 17.86 -16.12
CA GLY A 124 -13.91 19.04 -16.38
C GLY A 124 -12.66 19.13 -15.50
N LEU A 125 -12.17 18.02 -14.96
CA LEU A 125 -10.91 17.98 -14.22
C LEU A 125 -9.71 17.88 -15.18
N SER A 126 -8.63 18.58 -14.83
CA SER A 126 -7.34 18.43 -15.50
C SER A 126 -6.51 17.35 -14.83
N LYS A 127 -5.62 16.69 -15.58
CA LYS A 127 -4.72 15.63 -15.09
C LYS A 127 -3.31 16.19 -14.84
N ALA A 128 -2.72 15.86 -13.71
CA ALA A 128 -1.33 16.14 -13.36
C ALA A 128 -0.77 15.08 -12.40
N ILE A 129 0.48 15.24 -11.99
CA ILE A 129 0.99 14.66 -10.74
C ILE A 129 1.19 15.78 -9.71
N LEU A 130 1.25 15.43 -8.43
CA LEU A 130 1.65 16.37 -7.40
C LEU A 130 3.13 16.72 -7.59
N HIS A 131 3.45 18.02 -7.76
CA HIS A 131 4.84 18.45 -7.95
C HIS A 131 5.69 18.06 -6.74
N PRO A 132 6.95 17.60 -6.95
CA PRO A 132 7.87 17.29 -5.87
C PRO A 132 8.01 18.42 -4.87
N GLU A 133 8.03 19.71 -5.25
CA GLU A 133 8.13 20.81 -4.26
C GLU A 133 6.93 20.96 -3.30
N ASN A 134 5.82 20.25 -3.51
CA ASN A 134 4.84 20.04 -2.44
C ASN A 134 5.35 19.03 -1.37
N ASP A 135 6.62 18.60 -1.42
CA ASP A 135 7.18 17.39 -0.79
C ASP A 135 7.31 17.47 0.69
N GLU A 136 7.50 18.66 1.26
CA GLU A 136 8.02 18.76 2.64
C GLU A 136 7.19 17.91 3.60
N HIS A 137 5.94 17.60 3.24
CA HIS A 137 5.11 16.70 4.01
C HIS A 137 4.39 15.56 3.26
N LYS A 138 4.68 15.22 1.99
CA LYS A 138 4.05 14.08 1.29
C LYS A 138 2.51 14.03 1.43
N PHE A 139 1.77 15.14 1.39
CA PHE A 139 0.31 15.08 1.50
C PHE A 139 -0.34 14.81 0.14
N LEU A 140 -1.24 13.82 0.06
CA LEU A 140 -2.22 13.78 -1.04
C LEU A 140 -3.18 14.94 -0.87
N ILE A 141 -3.78 15.02 0.30
CA ILE A 141 -4.64 16.09 0.78
C ILE A 141 -4.53 16.08 2.30
N TYR A 142 -4.45 17.23 2.97
CA TYR A 142 -4.34 17.23 4.44
C TYR A 142 -5.60 16.59 5.07
N PRO A 143 -5.48 15.66 6.04
CA PRO A 143 -4.26 15.17 6.70
C PRO A 143 -3.69 13.85 6.13
N VAL A 144 -4.12 13.40 4.96
CA VAL A 144 -3.71 12.13 4.34
C VAL A 144 -2.37 12.23 3.59
N LYS A 145 -1.40 11.43 4.03
CA LYS A 145 -0.11 11.23 3.35
C LYS A 145 -0.05 9.88 2.67
N ALA A 146 0.57 9.80 1.48
CA ALA A 146 0.91 8.54 0.81
C ALA A 146 2.42 8.26 0.92
N ILE A 147 2.72 7.04 1.37
CA ILE A 147 4.07 6.48 1.55
C ILE A 147 4.52 5.77 0.26
N SER A 148 3.58 5.13 -0.44
CA SER A 148 3.82 4.37 -1.67
C SER A 148 2.58 4.43 -2.57
N PRO A 149 2.71 4.40 -3.91
CA PRO A 149 3.97 4.46 -4.68
C PRO A 149 4.60 5.87 -4.64
N SER A 150 5.66 6.09 -5.42
CA SER A 150 6.23 7.43 -5.63
C SER A 150 5.14 8.40 -6.13
N ARG A 151 5.29 9.69 -5.89
CA ARG A 151 4.30 10.70 -6.32
C ARG A 151 4.08 10.74 -7.83
N PRO A 152 5.11 10.64 -8.67
CA PRO A 152 4.94 10.50 -10.11
C PRO A 152 4.04 9.32 -10.51
N ALA A 153 3.98 8.27 -9.68
CA ALA A 153 3.14 7.10 -9.89
C ALA A 153 1.73 7.25 -9.27
N ILE A 154 1.32 8.44 -8.83
CA ILE A 154 -0.04 8.78 -8.39
C ILE A 154 -0.57 9.90 -9.28
N THR A 155 -1.58 9.59 -10.08
CA THR A 155 -2.29 10.58 -10.88
C THR A 155 -3.19 11.43 -9.98
N TRP A 156 -3.14 12.74 -10.18
CA TRP A 156 -4.01 13.72 -9.56
C TRP A 156 -4.88 14.37 -10.62
N TYR A 157 -6.19 14.19 -10.49
CA TYR A 157 -7.19 14.96 -11.24
C TYR A 157 -7.65 16.13 -10.40
N TYR A 158 -7.69 17.32 -11.00
CA TYR A 158 -7.93 18.54 -10.24
C TYR A 158 -8.73 19.59 -11.01
N LYS A 159 -9.34 20.52 -10.27
CA LYS A 159 -9.96 21.73 -10.80
C LYS A 159 -9.63 22.94 -9.92
N ASP A 160 -9.27 24.06 -10.54
CA ASP A 160 -8.99 25.33 -9.90
C ASP A 160 -8.10 25.20 -8.64
N THR A 161 -6.80 24.96 -8.85
CA THR A 161 -5.84 24.74 -7.77
C THR A 161 -4.68 25.73 -7.80
N ASP A 162 -4.25 26.08 -6.60
CA ASP A 162 -3.08 26.84 -6.21
C ASP A 162 -1.87 25.93 -5.91
N ARG A 163 -2.05 24.59 -5.89
CA ARG A 163 -0.94 23.65 -5.68
C ARG A 163 -0.09 23.53 -6.93
N LEU A 164 1.22 23.36 -6.72
CA LEU A 164 2.17 23.13 -7.80
C LEU A 164 1.89 21.79 -8.50
N ARG A 165 2.04 21.79 -9.83
CA ARG A 165 1.73 20.66 -10.71
C ARG A 165 3.02 20.11 -11.30
N GLY A 166 3.17 18.79 -11.30
CA GLY A 166 4.19 18.11 -12.08
C GLY A 166 3.58 17.45 -13.33
N ASN A 167 4.43 17.20 -14.32
CA ASN A 167 4.04 16.61 -15.61
C ASN A 167 4.80 15.31 -15.94
N GLU A 168 5.74 14.91 -15.09
CA GLU A 168 6.57 13.73 -15.30
C GLU A 168 5.91 12.50 -14.67
N PHE A 169 4.98 11.87 -15.40
CA PHE A 169 4.31 10.68 -14.90
C PHE A 169 5.26 9.48 -14.86
N GLU A 170 5.18 8.71 -13.78
CA GLU A 170 5.74 7.36 -13.72
C GLU A 170 4.60 6.35 -13.82
N HIS A 171 4.92 5.18 -14.38
CA HIS A 171 4.03 4.04 -14.31
C HIS A 171 4.44 3.12 -13.17
N ASN A 172 3.47 2.40 -12.62
CA ASN A 172 3.71 1.31 -11.69
C ASN A 172 4.19 0.05 -12.44
N LYS A 173 5.31 0.15 -13.17
CA LYS A 173 5.82 -0.89 -14.09
C LYS A 173 6.11 -2.19 -13.36
N GLY A 174 5.65 -3.31 -13.92
CA GLY A 174 5.89 -4.65 -13.36
C GLY A 174 5.10 -4.93 -12.08
N LEU A 175 4.13 -4.08 -11.74
CA LEU A 175 3.16 -4.34 -10.68
C LEU A 175 1.85 -4.78 -11.32
N THR A 176 1.38 -5.97 -10.95
CA THR A 176 0.03 -6.43 -11.31
C THR A 176 -1.03 -5.49 -10.75
N GLU A 177 -2.26 -5.56 -11.25
CA GLU A 177 -3.39 -4.78 -10.72
C GLU A 177 -3.48 -4.86 -9.18
N ASN A 178 -3.37 -6.06 -8.61
CA ASN A 178 -3.37 -6.32 -7.15
C ASN A 178 -2.25 -5.63 -6.36
N GLN A 179 -1.14 -5.30 -7.00
CA GLN A 179 0.04 -4.70 -6.36
C GLN A 179 0.08 -3.17 -6.51
N ARG A 180 -0.83 -2.62 -7.32
CA ARG A 180 -0.93 -1.20 -7.65
C ARG A 180 -1.83 -0.49 -6.64
N SER A 181 -1.32 -0.39 -5.43
CA SER A 181 -2.06 0.21 -4.32
C SER A 181 -1.33 1.38 -3.71
N ILE A 182 -2.10 2.35 -3.22
CA ILE A 182 -1.60 3.46 -2.42
C ILE A 182 -1.55 3.04 -0.95
N LEU A 183 -0.34 2.97 -0.39
CA LEU A 183 -0.15 2.88 1.06
C LEU A 183 -0.14 4.29 1.63
N MET A 184 -1.13 4.62 2.45
CA MET A 184 -1.35 5.95 2.98
C MET A 184 -1.69 5.94 4.47
N TYR A 185 -1.60 7.10 5.11
CA TYR A 185 -1.97 7.28 6.51
C TYR A 185 -2.44 8.69 6.81
N THR A 186 -3.24 8.86 7.86
CA THR A 186 -3.63 10.18 8.35
C THR A 186 -2.60 10.74 9.32
N VAL A 187 -2.44 12.06 9.28
CA VAL A 187 -1.66 12.78 10.28
C VAL A 187 -2.55 13.18 11.45
N THR A 188 -2.23 12.70 12.64
CA THR A 188 -2.95 13.04 13.87
C THR A 188 -2.12 14.01 14.71
N PRO A 189 -2.57 15.25 14.95
CA PRO A 189 -1.84 16.17 15.82
C PRO A 189 -1.66 15.61 17.22
N ASN A 190 -0.52 15.89 17.85
CA ASN A 190 -0.14 15.40 19.17
C ASN A 190 0.04 13.87 19.29
N SER A 191 0.04 13.14 18.18
CA SER A 191 0.51 11.75 18.14
C SER A 191 2.02 11.70 17.90
N PHE A 192 2.65 10.56 18.21
CA PHE A 192 4.07 10.37 17.99
C PHE A 192 4.41 10.49 16.49
N ASN A 193 5.30 11.41 16.11
CA ASN A 193 5.63 11.76 14.72
C ASN A 193 4.40 12.10 13.84
N GLY A 194 3.29 12.53 14.45
CA GLY A 194 2.05 12.83 13.72
C GLY A 194 1.38 11.60 13.11
N MET A 195 1.73 10.38 13.51
CA MET A 195 1.17 9.14 12.98
C MET A 195 -0.30 8.91 13.40
N GLY A 196 -1.16 8.68 12.41
CA GLY A 196 -2.57 8.31 12.61
C GLY A 196 -2.92 6.93 12.06
N THR A 197 -4.07 6.85 11.40
CA THR A 197 -4.64 5.61 10.87
C THR A 197 -4.01 5.29 9.52
N PHE A 198 -3.63 4.02 9.29
CA PHE A 198 -3.07 3.57 8.01
C PHE A 198 -4.14 2.89 7.16
N PHE A 199 -4.03 3.10 5.85
CA PHE A 199 -4.95 2.61 4.85
C PHE A 199 -4.15 2.13 3.65
N THR A 200 -4.51 0.98 3.11
CA THR A 200 -3.93 0.49 1.85
C THR A 200 -4.83 -0.55 1.22
N GLY A 201 -4.94 -0.49 -0.11
CA GLY A 201 -5.46 -1.57 -0.94
C GLY A 201 -4.41 -2.66 -1.22
N ASP A 202 -3.19 -2.53 -0.68
CA ASP A 202 -2.10 -3.48 -0.91
C ASP A 202 -2.22 -4.70 0.01
N ASN A 203 -1.85 -5.86 -0.52
CA ASN A 203 -1.78 -7.10 0.25
C ASN A 203 -0.34 -7.61 0.44
N ASP A 204 0.69 -6.99 -0.17
CA ASP A 204 2.09 -7.41 -0.09
C ASP A 204 2.71 -6.95 1.24
N ALA A 205 2.75 -7.87 2.20
CA ALA A 205 3.27 -7.59 3.54
C ALA A 205 4.75 -7.16 3.54
N ASP A 206 5.56 -7.60 2.57
CA ASP A 206 6.98 -7.21 2.46
C ASP A 206 7.13 -5.80 1.90
N LYS A 207 6.32 -5.41 0.90
CA LYS A 207 6.24 -4.02 0.44
C LYS A 207 5.78 -3.10 1.56
N ILE A 208 4.68 -3.45 2.24
CA ILE A 208 4.14 -2.65 3.36
C ILE A 208 5.19 -2.53 4.47
N SER A 209 5.79 -3.63 4.92
CA SER A 209 6.79 -3.61 5.99
C SER A 209 7.98 -2.71 5.65
N ARG A 210 8.53 -2.83 4.44
CA ARG A 210 9.67 -2.01 3.99
C ARG A 210 9.32 -0.52 3.93
N CYS A 211 8.15 -0.17 3.39
CA CYS A 211 7.68 1.22 3.35
C CYS A 211 7.51 1.79 4.76
N MET A 212 6.92 1.02 5.68
CA MET A 212 6.71 1.42 7.07
C MET A 212 8.03 1.55 7.84
N GLU A 213 8.99 0.67 7.58
CA GLU A 213 10.33 0.73 8.16
C GLU A 213 11.11 1.95 7.68
N SER A 214 10.97 2.30 6.41
CA SER A 214 11.58 3.51 5.85
C SER A 214 10.96 4.79 6.41
N GLU A 215 9.63 4.87 6.50
CA GLU A 215 8.94 6.08 6.98
C GLU A 215 9.05 6.23 8.51
N PHE A 216 9.05 5.12 9.26
CA PHE A 216 9.11 5.10 10.72
C PHE A 216 10.23 4.17 11.22
N PRO A 217 11.51 4.56 11.14
CA PRO A 217 12.64 3.65 11.40
C PRO A 217 12.71 3.11 12.84
N VAL A 218 12.20 3.86 13.82
CA VAL A 218 12.24 3.45 15.23
C VAL A 218 11.00 2.60 15.57
N LYS A 219 11.19 1.32 15.89
CA LYS A 219 10.09 0.37 16.17
C LYS A 219 9.22 0.74 17.38
N ALA A 220 9.83 1.20 18.48
CA ALA A 220 9.11 1.59 19.71
C ALA A 220 8.10 2.73 19.49
N ASN A 221 8.26 3.43 18.38
CA ASN A 221 7.47 4.60 18.01
C ASN A 221 6.29 4.26 17.10
N ARG A 222 6.17 2.99 16.69
CA ARG A 222 5.08 2.53 15.82
C ARG A 222 3.90 2.07 16.67
N LYS A 223 2.79 2.79 16.58
CA LYS A 223 1.49 2.46 17.19
C LYS A 223 0.55 2.27 16.01
N PHE A 224 0.32 1.02 15.64
CA PHE A 224 -0.42 0.72 14.42
C PHE A 224 -1.91 0.54 14.70
N ALA A 225 -2.73 1.23 13.92
CA ALA A 225 -4.02 0.73 13.48
C ALA A 225 -3.98 0.73 11.94
N ILE A 226 -3.52 -0.37 11.34
CA ILE A 226 -3.64 -0.56 9.89
C ILE A 226 -5.04 -1.07 9.64
N TYR A 227 -5.88 -0.23 9.03
CA TYR A 227 -7.11 -0.71 8.43
C TYR A 227 -6.74 -1.25 7.05
N LYS A 228 -6.76 -2.57 6.94
CA LYS A 228 -6.62 -3.27 5.67
C LYS A 228 -7.92 -3.13 4.90
N ILE A 229 -7.81 -2.60 3.70
CA ILE A 229 -8.91 -2.26 2.79
C ILE A 229 -8.79 -3.25 1.61
N GLN A 230 -9.06 -4.53 1.84
CA GLN A 230 -9.40 -5.50 0.76
C GLN A 230 -9.65 -6.93 1.27
N TYR A 231 -10.64 -7.58 0.61
CA TYR A 231 -11.00 -9.00 0.69
C TYR A 231 -10.27 -9.89 -0.35
N HIS A 232 -9.56 -9.31 -1.34
CA HIS A 232 -9.10 -10.06 -2.53
C HIS A 232 -7.63 -10.54 -2.52
N GLY A 233 -6.93 -10.47 -1.39
CA GLY A 233 -5.61 -11.10 -1.27
C GLY A 233 -5.70 -12.58 -0.96
N ALA A 234 -4.95 -13.42 -1.70
CA ALA A 234 -4.68 -14.76 -1.24
C ALA A 234 -4.10 -14.69 0.19
N LEU A 235 -4.58 -15.56 1.09
CA LEU A 235 -4.15 -15.60 2.49
C LEU A 235 -2.61 -15.54 2.64
N LYS A 236 -1.92 -16.09 1.64
CA LYS A 236 -0.45 -16.15 1.47
C LYS A 236 0.24 -14.79 1.36
N ASP A 237 -0.35 -13.80 0.69
CA ASP A 237 0.29 -12.49 0.48
C ASP A 237 0.11 -11.59 1.71
N SER A 238 -1.05 -11.73 2.36
CA SER A 238 -1.51 -10.85 3.43
C SER A 238 -0.80 -10.98 4.77
N MET A 239 0.05 -12.00 4.94
CA MET A 239 0.74 -12.28 6.18
C MET A 239 2.24 -12.38 5.93
N LYS A 240 3.02 -11.52 6.60
CA LYS A 240 4.45 -11.76 6.74
C LYS A 240 4.65 -12.96 7.66
N HIS A 241 4.71 -14.16 7.09
CA HIS A 241 4.93 -15.38 7.83
C HIS A 241 6.40 -15.48 8.27
N PHE A 242 6.78 -14.71 9.28
CA PHE A 242 8.13 -14.78 9.85
C PHE A 242 8.52 -16.22 10.24
N HIS A 243 7.55 -17.08 10.57
CA HIS A 243 7.74 -18.47 11.02
C HIS A 243 7.72 -19.53 9.91
N LYS A 244 7.42 -19.17 8.66
CA LYS A 244 7.46 -20.12 7.54
C LYS A 244 8.51 -19.66 6.53
N PRO A 245 9.69 -20.33 6.48
CA PRO A 245 10.80 -19.97 5.60
C PRO A 245 10.44 -19.89 4.11
N SER A 246 9.35 -20.54 3.69
CA SER A 246 8.89 -20.59 2.30
C SER A 246 8.08 -19.37 1.83
N PHE A 247 7.90 -18.33 2.65
CA PHE A 247 6.96 -17.23 2.35
C PHE A 247 7.51 -15.81 2.48
N SER A 248 8.79 -15.60 2.81
CA SER A 248 9.40 -14.28 2.59
C SER A 248 10.63 -14.42 1.71
N LYS A 249 10.65 -13.63 0.62
CA LYS A 249 11.80 -13.56 -0.30
C LYS A 249 13.07 -13.24 0.48
N ASP A 250 12.96 -12.47 1.57
CA ASP A 250 14.06 -12.14 2.48
C ASP A 250 14.69 -13.39 3.12
N ILE A 251 13.89 -14.36 3.61
CA ILE A 251 14.43 -15.59 4.20
C ILE A 251 15.06 -16.47 3.12
N GLU A 252 14.45 -16.56 1.93
CA GLU A 252 15.04 -17.27 0.79
C GLU A 252 16.40 -16.67 0.40
N TYR A 253 16.49 -15.34 0.30
CA TYR A 253 17.74 -14.64 -0.01
C TYR A 253 18.79 -14.81 1.09
N ILE A 254 18.43 -14.65 2.37
CA ILE A 254 19.35 -14.83 3.49
C ILE A 254 19.83 -16.29 3.55
N SER A 255 18.95 -17.26 3.35
CA SER A 255 19.28 -18.69 3.34
C SER A 255 20.16 -19.06 2.14
N PHE A 256 19.87 -18.49 0.97
CA PHE A 256 20.69 -18.66 -0.23
C PHE A 256 22.08 -18.05 -0.05
N MET A 257 22.18 -16.83 0.49
CA MET A 257 23.44 -16.20 0.83
C MET A 257 24.23 -17.02 1.86
N TYR A 258 23.58 -17.54 2.90
CA TYR A 258 24.21 -18.43 3.87
C TYR A 258 24.76 -19.70 3.22
N LEU A 259 24.00 -20.34 2.33
CA LEU A 259 24.44 -21.49 1.56
C LEU A 259 25.68 -21.16 0.71
N LEU A 260 25.66 -20.06 -0.05
CA LEU A 260 26.79 -19.63 -0.88
C LEU A 260 28.06 -19.37 -0.05
N LEU A 261 27.91 -18.80 1.15
CA LEU A 261 29.02 -18.58 2.07
C LEU A 261 29.54 -19.90 2.68
N LYS A 262 28.66 -20.85 3.00
CA LYS A 262 29.06 -22.20 3.45
C LYS A 262 29.82 -22.97 2.35
N ILE A 263 29.39 -22.86 1.10
CA ILE A 263 30.10 -23.44 -0.05
C ILE A 263 31.53 -22.90 -0.13
N ARG A 264 31.72 -21.58 0.07
CA ARG A 264 33.06 -20.96 0.06
C ARG A 264 33.99 -21.53 1.12
N LEU A 265 33.44 -21.75 2.31
CA LEU A 265 34.16 -22.30 3.46
C LEU A 265 34.29 -23.82 3.42
N ARG A 266 33.81 -24.47 2.34
CA ARG A 266 33.84 -25.92 2.15
C ARG A 266 33.16 -26.70 3.28
N ASN A 267 32.12 -26.11 3.88
CA ASN A 267 31.33 -26.72 4.95
C ASN A 267 29.86 -26.89 4.56
N ALA A 268 29.48 -26.61 3.31
CA ALA A 268 28.17 -26.94 2.77
C ALA A 268 28.13 -28.39 2.30
N TYR A 269 27.05 -29.10 2.63
CA TYR A 269 26.68 -30.34 1.97
C TYR A 269 25.98 -30.02 0.65
N LEU A 270 26.47 -30.55 -0.47
CA LEU A 270 25.96 -30.28 -1.82
C LEU A 270 25.53 -31.59 -2.50
N PRO A 271 24.32 -32.10 -2.23
CA PRO A 271 23.79 -33.32 -2.84
C PRO A 271 23.26 -33.08 -4.27
N PHE A 272 23.86 -32.14 -5.01
CA PHE A 272 23.41 -31.75 -6.35
C PHE A 272 24.35 -32.31 -7.41
N ASP A 273 23.91 -32.37 -8.67
CA ASP A 273 24.77 -32.75 -9.79
C ASP A 273 25.93 -31.75 -10.02
N GLU A 274 26.95 -32.16 -10.78
CA GLU A 274 28.13 -31.32 -11.04
C GLU A 274 27.81 -30.00 -11.75
N ALA A 275 26.74 -29.93 -12.55
CA ALA A 275 26.38 -28.70 -13.24
C ALA A 275 25.86 -27.66 -12.25
N ILE A 276 24.97 -28.06 -11.35
CA ILE A 276 24.44 -27.21 -10.27
C ILE A 276 25.56 -26.83 -9.30
N GLN A 277 26.45 -27.77 -8.95
CA GLN A 277 27.61 -27.44 -8.11
C GLN A 277 28.50 -26.37 -8.75
N ARG A 278 28.80 -26.47 -10.06
CA ARG A 278 29.58 -25.45 -10.79
C ARG A 278 28.91 -24.09 -10.78
N ILE A 279 27.59 -24.02 -10.98
CA ILE A 279 26.83 -22.77 -10.90
C ILE A 279 26.93 -22.18 -9.49
N ALA A 280 26.77 -23.01 -8.46
CA ALA A 280 26.85 -22.56 -7.07
C ALA A 280 28.26 -22.03 -6.73
N PHE A 281 29.33 -22.71 -7.16
CA PHE A 281 30.70 -22.21 -6.98
C PHE A 281 30.95 -20.89 -7.71
N HIS A 282 30.40 -20.71 -8.91
CA HIS A 282 30.50 -19.45 -9.64
C HIS A 282 29.75 -18.32 -8.93
N ALA A 283 28.52 -18.57 -8.48
CA ALA A 283 27.74 -17.62 -7.69
C ALA A 283 28.45 -17.25 -6.38
N THR A 284 29.02 -18.23 -5.68
CA THR A 284 29.84 -18.02 -4.49
C THR A 284 31.06 -17.14 -4.78
N LYS A 285 31.78 -17.41 -5.88
CA LYS A 285 32.93 -16.59 -6.28
C LYS A 285 32.50 -15.14 -6.48
N ARG A 286 31.44 -14.92 -7.25
CA ARG A 286 30.88 -13.59 -7.54
C ARG A 286 30.46 -12.84 -6.27
N LEU A 287 29.72 -13.49 -5.38
CA LEU A 287 29.34 -12.92 -4.09
C LEU A 287 30.57 -12.47 -3.29
N TYR A 288 31.61 -13.29 -3.26
CA TYR A 288 32.81 -13.02 -2.49
C TYR A 288 33.68 -11.94 -3.14
N THR A 289 33.89 -11.96 -4.46
CA THR A 289 34.87 -11.08 -5.12
C THR A 289 34.29 -9.76 -5.58
N GLU A 290 33.01 -9.72 -5.97
CA GLU A 290 32.39 -8.55 -6.62
C GLU A 290 31.40 -7.82 -5.72
N ILE A 291 30.71 -8.53 -4.82
CA ILE A 291 29.59 -7.97 -4.05
C ILE A 291 30.01 -7.60 -2.62
N LEU A 292 30.73 -8.49 -1.93
CA LEU A 292 31.13 -8.27 -0.53
C LEU A 292 32.57 -7.71 -0.42
N PRO A 293 32.75 -6.51 0.17
CA PRO A 293 34.07 -5.94 0.44
C PRO A 293 34.93 -6.89 1.28
N GLU A 294 36.22 -7.02 0.95
CA GLU A 294 37.13 -7.97 1.61
C GLU A 294 37.22 -7.77 3.13
N SER A 295 37.16 -6.53 3.59
CA SER A 295 37.23 -6.15 5.01
C SER A 295 36.00 -6.56 5.83
N THR A 296 34.85 -6.84 5.21
CA THR A 296 33.59 -7.10 5.93
C THR A 296 33.07 -8.52 5.80
N ARG A 297 33.66 -9.36 4.94
CA ARG A 297 33.14 -10.70 4.60
C ARG A 297 32.93 -11.62 5.81
N LYS A 298 33.91 -11.66 6.72
CA LYS A 298 33.84 -12.52 7.92
C LYS A 298 32.73 -12.08 8.88
N LYS A 299 32.66 -10.78 9.15
CA LYS A 299 31.62 -10.16 9.99
C LYS A 299 30.22 -10.40 9.38
N TYR A 300 30.09 -10.24 8.07
CA TYR A 300 28.82 -10.44 7.36
C TYR A 300 28.35 -11.90 7.46
N LEU A 301 29.26 -12.87 7.36
CA LEU A 301 28.93 -14.28 7.56
C LEU A 301 28.47 -14.55 9.00
N GLU A 302 29.17 -14.02 10.01
CA GLU A 302 28.79 -14.18 11.42
C GLU A 302 27.40 -13.59 11.70
N GLU A 303 27.08 -12.43 11.12
CA GLU A 303 25.76 -11.81 11.19
C GLU A 303 24.68 -12.67 10.52
N VAL A 304 24.91 -13.14 9.30
CA VAL A 304 23.97 -14.01 8.57
C VAL A 304 23.78 -15.35 9.31
N GLU A 305 24.84 -15.93 9.87
CA GLU A 305 24.79 -17.16 10.67
C GLU A 305 23.97 -16.97 11.96
N SER A 306 24.15 -15.83 12.64
CA SER A 306 23.35 -15.46 13.80
C SER A 306 21.85 -15.38 13.46
N VAL A 307 21.51 -14.70 12.35
CA VAL A 307 20.12 -14.59 11.87
C VAL A 307 19.53 -15.97 11.53
N VAL A 308 20.27 -16.81 10.78
CA VAL A 308 19.82 -18.16 10.43
C VAL A 308 19.64 -19.04 11.66
N ASN A 309 20.55 -18.96 12.64
CA ASN A 309 20.46 -19.72 13.87
C ASN A 309 19.30 -19.25 14.75
N TYR A 310 19.07 -17.94 14.85
CA TYR A 310 17.89 -17.37 15.49
C TYR A 310 16.60 -17.88 14.86
N ILE A 311 16.52 -17.90 13.52
CA ILE A 311 15.38 -18.47 12.80
C ILE A 311 15.19 -19.95 13.15
N LYS A 312 16.27 -20.74 13.17
CA LYS A 312 16.20 -22.15 13.55
C LYS A 312 15.76 -22.36 15.00
N SER A 313 16.21 -21.54 15.93
CA SER A 313 15.96 -21.73 17.37
C SER A 313 14.61 -21.22 17.83
N GLU A 314 14.14 -20.06 17.34
CA GLU A 314 12.91 -19.43 17.83
C GLU A 314 11.67 -19.73 16.97
N LEU A 315 11.82 -19.98 15.67
CA LEU A 315 10.67 -20.20 14.79
C LEU A 315 10.29 -21.67 14.66
N LEU A 316 11.24 -22.60 14.76
CA LEU A 316 10.94 -24.04 14.72
C LEU A 316 10.52 -24.61 16.09
N SER A 317 11.01 -24.06 17.21
CA SER A 317 10.58 -24.46 18.55
C SER A 317 9.11 -24.10 18.83
N ASN A 318 8.61 -23.01 18.23
CA ASN A 318 7.19 -22.63 18.29
C ASN A 318 6.28 -23.40 17.32
N VAL A 319 6.85 -24.14 16.35
CA VAL A 319 6.11 -25.02 15.42
C VAL A 319 6.05 -26.45 15.95
N VAL A 320 7.04 -26.86 16.74
CA VAL A 320 6.99 -28.10 17.52
C VAL A 320 6.53 -27.77 18.93
N ARG A 321 5.27 -27.33 19.08
CA ARG A 321 4.57 -27.72 20.31
C ARG A 321 4.41 -29.22 20.22
N THR A 322 5.27 -29.92 20.95
CA THR A 322 5.06 -31.29 21.33
C THR A 322 3.71 -31.37 22.02
N ASP A 323 2.70 -31.87 21.32
CA ASP A 323 1.61 -32.61 21.94
C ASP A 323 2.26 -33.85 22.57
N ALA A 324 2.80 -33.64 23.76
CA ALA A 324 3.28 -34.64 24.69
C ALA A 324 2.91 -34.17 26.09
N HIS A 325 1.62 -34.20 26.40
CA HIS A 325 1.03 -35.01 27.47
C HIS A 325 -0.47 -34.78 27.59
#